data_AF-A0A7C3RQC9-F1
#
_entry.id   AF-A0A7C3RQC9-F1
#
_cell.length_a   1.000
_cell.length_b   1.000
_cell.length_c   1.000
_cell.angle_alpha   90.00
_cell.angle_beta   90.00
_cell.angle_gamma   90.00
#
_symmetry.space_group_name_H-M   'P 1'
#
loop_
_entity.id
_entity.type
_entity.pdbx_description
1 polymer ?
#
loop_
_entity_poly.entity_id
_entity_poly.type
_entity_poly.pdbx_seq_one_letter_code
_entity_poly.pdbx_strand_id
1 'polypeptide(L)'
;LEEVGVAAVFVHGRTRAQGFSGTVNLAGIRAVVEAVRSIPVIGNGDVTTPQAAKFMLEQTGCAGVSIGRGAFYNPWVFKQTHHYLATGQLLPEPDFEQRLQFMCMHLDLMIEQFGEQLACRMFRKIAPLYAKRFGPNSFFNKRIVHVSTRAQFNAMLDEYRQWRSQFLDSAGNLKPQYQPKPLVASFMQPDAVAEPDQFMPDTGPVEFW
;
A
#
# COMPACT_ATOMS: atom_id res chain seq x y z
N LEU A 1 -19.40 -2.52 -21.55
CA LEU A 1 -18.63 -3.60 -20.90
C LEU A 1 -19.54 -4.76 -20.53
N GLU A 2 -20.60 -4.54 -19.76
CA GLU A 2 -21.55 -5.61 -19.40
C GLU A 2 -22.15 -6.32 -20.63
N GLU A 3 -22.61 -5.56 -21.63
CA GLU A 3 -23.21 -6.12 -22.86
C GLU A 3 -22.26 -7.01 -23.69
N VAL A 4 -20.95 -6.84 -23.52
CA VAL A 4 -19.94 -7.67 -24.19
C VAL A 4 -19.49 -8.87 -23.34
N GLY A 5 -20.18 -9.12 -22.22
CA GLY A 5 -20.04 -10.34 -21.42
C GLY A 5 -18.88 -10.35 -20.41
N VAL A 6 -18.41 -9.18 -19.94
CA VAL A 6 -17.38 -9.16 -18.88
C VAL A 6 -17.93 -9.70 -17.55
N ALA A 7 -17.10 -10.38 -16.77
CA ALA A 7 -17.53 -10.96 -15.50
C ALA A 7 -17.57 -9.97 -14.32
N ALA A 8 -16.79 -8.88 -14.38
CA ALA A 8 -16.70 -7.84 -13.35
C ALA A 8 -16.08 -6.57 -13.94
N VAL A 9 -16.27 -5.43 -13.27
CA VAL A 9 -15.59 -4.17 -13.60
C VAL A 9 -14.89 -3.60 -12.39
N PHE A 10 -13.62 -3.24 -12.54
CA PHE A 10 -12.85 -2.52 -11.52
C PHE A 10 -12.80 -1.04 -11.93
N VAL A 11 -13.22 -0.15 -11.03
CA VAL A 11 -13.27 1.29 -11.30
C VAL A 11 -12.36 2.02 -10.32
N HIS A 12 -11.25 2.55 -10.83
CA HIS A 12 -10.49 3.54 -10.09
C HIS A 12 -11.25 4.87 -10.11
N GLY A 13 -11.55 5.45 -8.95
CA GLY A 13 -12.28 6.73 -8.85
C GLY A 13 -11.47 7.97 -9.25
N ARG A 14 -10.54 7.86 -10.20
CA ARG A 14 -9.78 8.99 -10.77
C ARG A 14 -9.76 8.85 -12.28
N THR A 15 -9.75 9.99 -12.96
CA THR A 15 -9.53 10.03 -14.40
C THR A 15 -8.05 9.76 -14.74
N ARG A 16 -7.80 9.40 -16.00
CA ARG A 16 -6.44 9.27 -16.52
C ARG A 16 -5.60 10.55 -16.33
N ALA A 17 -6.21 11.72 -16.50
CA ALA A 17 -5.53 13.01 -16.36
C ALA A 17 -5.12 13.33 -14.91
N GLN A 18 -5.88 12.85 -13.92
CA GLN A 18 -5.56 13.02 -12.50
C GLN A 18 -4.37 12.17 -12.07
N GLY A 19 -4.17 11.00 -12.67
CA GLY A 19 -3.16 10.03 -12.21
C GLY A 19 -3.36 9.70 -10.73
N PHE A 20 -2.38 10.02 -9.88
CA PHE A 20 -2.44 9.83 -8.43
C PHE A 20 -2.76 11.12 -7.64
N SER A 21 -3.03 12.22 -8.33
CA SER A 21 -3.38 13.51 -7.71
C SER A 21 -4.87 13.64 -7.41
N GLY A 22 -5.22 14.63 -6.59
CA GLY A 22 -6.59 14.95 -6.23
C GLY A 22 -7.27 13.85 -5.42
N THR A 23 -8.59 13.97 -5.29
CA THR A 23 -9.42 13.09 -4.47
C THR A 23 -10.10 12.03 -5.33
N VAL A 24 -10.12 10.78 -4.84
CA VAL A 24 -10.91 9.68 -5.43
C VAL A 24 -12.40 10.04 -5.37
N ASN A 25 -13.05 10.05 -6.52
CA ASN A 25 -14.46 10.37 -6.70
C ASN A 25 -15.35 9.15 -6.43
N LEU A 26 -15.87 9.04 -5.21
CA LEU A 26 -16.80 7.97 -4.83
C LEU A 26 -18.15 8.07 -5.57
N ALA A 27 -18.63 9.28 -5.87
CA ALA A 27 -19.87 9.45 -6.63
C ALA A 27 -19.75 8.88 -8.06
N GLY A 28 -18.57 9.00 -8.68
CA GLY A 28 -18.27 8.37 -9.96
C GLY A 28 -18.31 6.85 -9.90
N ILE A 29 -17.76 6.24 -8.83
CA ILE A 29 -17.84 4.79 -8.61
C ILE A 29 -19.30 4.37 -8.41
N ARG A 30 -20.06 5.09 -7.57
CA ARG A 30 -21.48 4.82 -7.34
C ARG A 30 -22.30 4.86 -8.63
N ALA A 31 -22.07 5.86 -9.48
CA ALA A 31 -22.76 5.97 -10.76
C ALA A 31 -22.53 4.74 -11.66
N VAL A 32 -21.34 4.12 -11.61
CA VAL A 32 -21.08 2.86 -12.33
C VAL A 32 -21.79 1.68 -11.68
N VAL A 33 -21.82 1.60 -10.35
CA VAL A 33 -22.57 0.58 -9.60
C VAL A 33 -24.06 0.63 -9.95
N GLU A 34 -24.65 1.82 -10.01
CA GLU A 34 -26.08 2.02 -10.34
C GLU A 34 -26.40 1.73 -11.82
N ALA A 35 -25.40 1.83 -12.71
CA ALA A 35 -25.57 1.65 -14.15
C ALA A 35 -25.49 0.18 -14.61
N VAL A 36 -24.77 -0.68 -13.89
CA VAL A 36 -24.66 -2.11 -14.22
C VAL A 36 -25.92 -2.88 -13.78
N ARG A 37 -26.32 -3.90 -14.53
CA ARG A 37 -27.53 -4.67 -14.24
C ARG A 37 -27.28 -5.90 -13.37
N SER A 38 -26.14 -6.55 -13.55
CA SER A 38 -25.89 -7.90 -13.04
C SER A 38 -24.45 -8.18 -12.62
N ILE A 39 -23.48 -7.46 -13.18
CA ILE A 39 -22.07 -7.71 -12.91
C ILE A 39 -21.56 -6.95 -11.67
N PRO A 40 -20.67 -7.53 -10.85
CA PRO A 40 -20.09 -6.83 -9.71
C PRO A 40 -19.16 -5.70 -10.16
N VAL A 41 -19.28 -4.56 -9.47
CA VAL A 41 -18.34 -3.44 -9.58
C VAL A 41 -17.42 -3.45 -8.36
N ILE A 42 -16.12 -3.35 -8.59
CA ILE A 42 -15.09 -3.26 -7.56
C ILE A 42 -14.54 -1.84 -7.50
N GLY A 43 -14.75 -1.17 -6.37
CA GLY A 43 -14.26 0.19 -6.13
C GLY A 43 -12.75 0.21 -5.90
N ASN A 44 -12.05 1.20 -6.44
CA ASN A 44 -10.61 1.33 -6.28
C ASN A 44 -10.17 2.80 -6.14
N GLY A 45 -9.07 2.99 -5.40
CA GLY A 45 -8.42 4.27 -5.19
C GLY A 45 -8.30 4.60 -3.70
N ASP A 46 -7.08 4.89 -3.24
CA ASP A 46 -6.72 5.40 -1.90
C ASP A 46 -7.25 4.63 -0.67
N VAL A 47 -7.82 3.45 -0.85
CA VAL A 47 -8.11 2.52 0.24
C VAL A 47 -6.79 2.06 0.86
N THR A 48 -6.47 2.61 2.03
CA THR A 48 -5.22 2.33 2.77
C THR A 48 -5.47 1.80 4.18
N THR A 49 -6.75 1.75 4.61
CA THR A 49 -7.17 1.29 5.94
C THR A 49 -8.47 0.48 5.86
N PRO A 50 -8.75 -0.39 6.84
CA PRO A 50 -10.04 -1.08 6.95
C PRO A 50 -11.27 -0.14 6.96
N GLN A 51 -11.12 1.02 7.60
CA GLN A 51 -12.18 2.03 7.66
C GLN A 51 -12.44 2.65 6.29
N ALA A 52 -11.38 2.93 5.50
CA ALA A 52 -11.53 3.44 4.15
C ALA A 52 -12.21 2.42 3.23
N ALA A 53 -11.92 1.13 3.40
CA ALA A 53 -12.60 0.05 2.68
C ALA A 53 -14.09 0.03 3.01
N LYS A 54 -14.44 0.02 4.31
CA LYS A 54 -15.83 0.07 4.77
C LYS A 54 -16.56 1.31 4.23
N PHE A 55 -15.95 2.49 4.34
CA PHE A 55 -16.52 3.73 3.86
C PHE A 55 -16.78 3.70 2.34
N MET A 56 -15.83 3.18 1.54
CA MET A 56 -16.03 3.04 0.10
C MET A 56 -17.19 2.10 -0.23
N LEU A 57 -17.29 0.94 0.45
CA LEU A 57 -18.41 0.00 0.28
C LEU A 57 -19.75 0.69 0.59
N GLU A 58 -19.85 1.36 1.73
CA GLU A 58 -21.08 2.02 2.19
C GLU A 58 -21.51 3.19 1.28
N GLN A 59 -20.56 4.01 0.82
CA GLN A 59 -20.88 5.21 0.03
C GLN A 59 -21.17 4.92 -1.44
N THR A 60 -20.67 3.81 -1.97
CA THR A 60 -20.77 3.49 -3.40
C THR A 60 -21.69 2.31 -3.71
N GLY A 61 -21.91 1.42 -2.75
CA GLY A 61 -22.62 0.16 -2.99
C GLY A 61 -21.83 -0.85 -3.82
N CYS A 62 -20.52 -0.62 -4.06
CA CYS A 62 -19.70 -1.56 -4.82
C CYS A 62 -19.62 -2.93 -4.11
N ALA A 63 -19.49 -3.99 -4.90
CA ALA A 63 -19.48 -5.38 -4.41
C ALA A 63 -18.19 -5.74 -3.66
N GLY A 64 -17.13 -4.94 -3.83
CA GLY A 64 -15.85 -5.15 -3.19
C GLY A 64 -14.93 -3.96 -3.42
N VAL A 65 -13.78 -3.97 -2.74
CA VAL A 65 -12.74 -2.95 -2.90
C VAL A 65 -11.43 -3.58 -3.33
N SER A 66 -10.74 -2.92 -4.26
CA SER A 66 -9.39 -3.28 -4.66
C SER A 66 -8.38 -2.34 -3.99
N ILE A 67 -7.35 -2.92 -3.36
CA ILE A 67 -6.31 -2.20 -2.63
C ILE A 67 -4.99 -2.34 -3.38
N GLY A 68 -4.51 -1.23 -3.95
CA GLY A 68 -3.21 -1.16 -4.63
C GLY A 68 -2.08 -0.76 -3.67
N ARG A 69 -1.63 0.49 -3.78
CA ARG A 69 -0.51 1.05 -2.98
C ARG A 69 -0.61 0.81 -1.46
N GLY A 70 -1.83 0.86 -0.91
CA GLY A 70 -2.07 0.60 0.51
C GLY A 70 -1.57 -0.76 0.99
N ALA A 71 -1.60 -1.78 0.13
CA ALA A 71 -1.11 -3.12 0.44
C ALA A 71 0.42 -3.17 0.61
N PHE A 72 1.18 -2.29 -0.05
CA PHE A 72 2.62 -2.20 0.15
C PHE A 72 2.98 -1.45 1.44
N TYR A 73 2.17 -0.47 1.84
CA TYR A 73 2.36 0.25 3.12
C TYR A 73 2.01 -0.65 4.30
N ASN A 74 1.01 -1.49 4.13
CA ASN A 74 0.51 -2.41 5.15
C ASN A 74 -0.04 -3.69 4.50
N PRO A 75 0.79 -4.73 4.31
CA PRO A 75 0.35 -6.01 3.74
C PRO A 75 -0.79 -6.69 4.50
N TRP A 76 -0.93 -6.41 5.80
CA TRP A 76 -2.00 -6.96 6.64
C TRP A 76 -3.37 -6.35 6.38
N VAL A 77 -3.46 -5.28 5.57
CA VAL A 77 -4.70 -4.56 5.29
C VAL A 77 -5.83 -5.47 4.81
N PHE A 78 -5.55 -6.56 4.10
CA PHE A 78 -6.57 -7.52 3.67
C PHE A 78 -7.19 -8.26 4.87
N LYS A 79 -6.37 -8.85 5.74
CA LYS A 79 -6.81 -9.53 6.96
C LYS A 79 -7.50 -8.56 7.92
N GLN A 80 -6.94 -7.36 8.07
CA GLN A 80 -7.50 -6.31 8.92
C GLN A 80 -8.84 -5.81 8.39
N THR A 81 -8.98 -5.60 7.08
CA THR A 81 -10.25 -5.22 6.44
C THR A 81 -11.29 -6.30 6.64
N HIS A 82 -10.95 -7.56 6.36
CA HIS A 82 -11.87 -8.68 6.57
C HIS A 82 -12.35 -8.76 8.04
N HIS A 83 -11.44 -8.69 9.00
CA HIS A 83 -11.80 -8.70 10.42
C HIS A 83 -12.69 -7.51 10.79
N TYR A 84 -12.32 -6.29 10.38
CA TYR A 84 -13.08 -5.08 10.69
C TYR A 84 -14.48 -5.07 10.09
N LEU A 85 -14.65 -5.56 8.86
CA LEU A 85 -15.98 -5.68 8.25
C LEU A 85 -16.86 -6.71 8.97
N ALA A 86 -16.26 -7.78 9.52
CA ALA A 86 -16.99 -8.82 10.24
C ALA A 86 -17.34 -8.44 11.69
N THR A 87 -16.45 -7.73 12.40
CA THR A 87 -16.56 -7.51 13.86
C THR A 87 -16.76 -6.05 14.25
N GLY A 88 -16.49 -5.10 13.36
CA GLY A 88 -16.39 -3.67 13.67
C GLY A 88 -15.15 -3.30 14.50
N GLN A 89 -14.25 -4.24 14.80
CA GLN A 89 -13.06 -4.02 15.63
C GLN A 89 -11.80 -3.95 14.77
N LEU A 90 -10.86 -3.09 15.14
CA LEU A 90 -9.57 -2.98 14.48
C LEU A 90 -8.57 -3.94 15.12
N LEU A 91 -7.88 -4.71 14.28
CA LEU A 91 -6.67 -5.41 14.71
C LEU A 91 -5.55 -4.39 14.96
N PRO A 92 -4.60 -4.70 15.86
CA PRO A 92 -3.46 -3.84 16.09
C PRO A 92 -2.63 -3.65 14.81
N GLU A 93 -2.02 -2.47 14.69
CA GLU A 93 -1.03 -2.21 13.65
C GLU A 93 0.21 -3.10 13.86
N PRO A 94 0.79 -3.66 12.79
CA PRO A 94 2.00 -4.44 12.91
C PRO A 94 3.16 -3.54 13.33
N ASP A 95 3.96 -4.06 14.27
CA ASP A 95 5.13 -3.37 14.78
C ASP A 95 6.29 -3.37 13.77
N PHE A 96 7.40 -2.73 14.16
CA PHE A 96 8.56 -2.61 13.29
C PHE A 96 9.19 -3.95 12.92
N GLU A 97 9.26 -4.90 13.86
CA GLU A 97 9.87 -6.21 13.64
C GLU A 97 9.00 -7.08 12.74
N GLN A 98 7.69 -7.08 12.96
CA GLN A 98 6.73 -7.78 12.11
C GLN A 98 6.81 -7.29 10.66
N ARG A 99 6.96 -5.97 10.45
CA ARG A 99 7.15 -5.39 9.11
C ARG A 99 8.46 -5.80 8.47
N LEU A 100 9.56 -5.81 9.22
CA LEU A 100 10.85 -6.26 8.70
C LEU A 100 10.85 -7.75 8.36
N GLN A 101 10.25 -8.59 9.22
CA GLN A 101 10.11 -10.01 8.97
C GLN A 101 9.32 -10.28 7.69
N PHE A 102 8.18 -9.60 7.51
CA PHE A 102 7.39 -9.72 6.28
C PHE A 102 8.17 -9.23 5.04
N MET A 103 8.91 -8.12 5.16
CA MET A 103 9.71 -7.59 4.07
C MET A 103 10.84 -8.54 3.67
N CYS A 104 11.51 -9.19 4.64
CA CYS A 104 12.48 -10.25 4.38
C CYS A 104 11.85 -11.44 3.65
N MET A 105 10.72 -11.95 4.16
CA MET A 105 9.97 -13.04 3.54
C MET A 105 9.56 -12.69 2.09
N HIS A 106 9.13 -11.45 1.83
CA HIS A 106 8.78 -11.02 0.49
C HIS A 106 10.00 -11.04 -0.46
N LEU A 107 11.15 -10.56 0.00
CA LEU A 107 12.38 -10.67 -0.80
C LEU A 107 12.75 -12.14 -1.04
N ASP A 108 12.65 -13.00 -0.04
CA ASP A 108 12.95 -14.44 -0.17
C ASP A 108 12.06 -15.11 -1.22
N LEU A 109 10.75 -14.82 -1.24
CA LEU A 109 9.82 -15.29 -2.26
C LEU A 109 10.15 -14.74 -3.67
N MET A 110 10.59 -13.49 -3.76
CA MET A 110 11.03 -12.94 -5.04
C MET A 110 12.32 -13.61 -5.54
N ILE A 111 13.25 -13.94 -4.63
CA ILE A 111 14.49 -14.65 -4.98
C ILE A 111 14.16 -16.05 -5.51
N GLU A 112 13.23 -16.76 -4.87
CA GLU A 112 12.74 -18.06 -5.34
C GLU A 112 12.18 -17.97 -6.77
N GLN A 113 11.36 -16.94 -7.04
CA GLN A 113 10.69 -16.80 -8.34
C GLN A 113 11.58 -16.25 -9.47
N PHE A 114 12.45 -15.29 -9.17
CA PHE A 114 13.16 -14.50 -10.20
C PHE A 114 14.68 -14.67 -10.17
N GLY A 115 15.22 -15.39 -9.19
CA GLY A 115 16.65 -15.47 -8.90
C GLY A 115 17.16 -14.22 -8.18
N GLU A 116 18.25 -14.39 -7.42
CA GLU A 116 18.70 -13.39 -6.43
C GLU A 116 18.96 -12.00 -7.02
N GLN A 117 19.77 -11.93 -8.07
CA GLN A 117 20.20 -10.66 -8.63
C GLN A 117 19.05 -9.85 -9.23
N LEU A 118 18.07 -10.49 -9.87
CA LEU A 118 16.91 -9.82 -10.45
C LEU A 118 15.92 -9.43 -9.35
N ALA A 119 15.62 -10.35 -8.42
CA ALA A 119 14.76 -10.10 -7.28
C ALA A 119 15.23 -8.89 -6.46
N CYS A 120 16.50 -8.84 -6.08
CA CYS A 120 17.06 -7.71 -5.34
C CYS A 120 16.94 -6.40 -6.10
N ARG A 121 17.16 -6.38 -7.43
CA ARG A 121 17.00 -5.18 -8.26
C ARG A 121 15.55 -4.70 -8.31
N MET A 122 14.59 -5.59 -8.49
CA MET A 122 13.16 -5.26 -8.46
C MET A 122 12.76 -4.74 -7.08
N PHE A 123 13.25 -5.39 -6.02
CA PHE A 123 12.92 -5.07 -4.63
C PHE A 123 13.35 -3.66 -4.20
N ARG A 124 14.33 -3.04 -4.89
CA ARG A 124 14.73 -1.64 -4.68
C ARG A 124 13.57 -0.65 -4.82
N LYS A 125 12.59 -0.96 -5.66
CA LYS A 125 11.38 -0.15 -5.85
C LYS A 125 10.30 -0.44 -4.80
N ILE A 126 10.26 -1.68 -4.29
CA ILE A 126 9.23 -2.16 -3.37
C ILE A 126 9.56 -1.82 -1.92
N ALA A 127 10.78 -2.07 -1.47
CA ALA A 127 11.15 -1.92 -0.06
C ALA A 127 10.94 -0.48 0.50
N PRO A 128 11.18 0.62 -0.26
CA PRO A 128 10.85 1.97 0.19
C PRO A 128 9.38 2.17 0.56
N LEU A 129 8.45 1.41 -0.05
CA LEU A 129 7.02 1.49 0.27
C LEU A 129 6.73 0.95 1.68
N TYR A 130 7.43 -0.09 2.12
CA TYR A 130 7.40 -0.56 3.51
C TYR A 130 7.97 0.51 4.45
N ALA A 131 9.10 1.10 4.05
CA ALA A 131 9.83 2.07 4.86
C ALA A 131 9.04 3.36 5.14
N LYS A 132 7.99 3.67 4.38
CA LYS A 132 7.04 4.76 4.69
C LYS A 132 6.41 4.61 6.09
N ARG A 133 6.41 3.42 6.69
CA ARG A 133 5.88 3.15 8.03
C ARG A 133 6.96 3.02 9.13
N PHE A 134 8.23 3.23 8.82
CA PHE A 134 9.33 3.04 9.79
C PHE A 134 9.69 4.29 10.62
N GLY A 135 9.04 5.43 10.35
CA GLY A 135 9.48 6.74 10.83
C GLY A 135 10.56 7.32 9.91
N PRO A 136 11.62 7.96 10.46
CA PRO A 136 12.77 8.38 9.67
C PRO A 136 13.34 7.20 8.84
N ASN A 137 13.41 7.37 7.52
CA ASN A 137 13.79 6.31 6.59
C ASN A 137 14.80 6.77 5.53
N SER A 138 15.37 7.97 5.69
CA SER A 138 16.34 8.52 4.74
C SER A 138 17.59 7.66 4.59
N PHE A 139 18.07 7.06 5.69
CA PHE A 139 19.15 6.09 5.66
C PHE A 139 18.77 4.85 4.83
N PHE A 140 17.61 4.26 5.13
CA PHE A 140 17.10 3.08 4.43
C PHE A 140 16.99 3.32 2.92
N ASN A 141 16.31 4.41 2.52
CA ASN A 141 16.06 4.74 1.12
C ASN A 141 17.36 5.00 0.33
N LYS A 142 18.38 5.59 0.96
CA LYS A 142 19.69 5.80 0.33
C LYS A 142 20.47 4.50 0.12
N ARG A 143 20.32 3.51 1.01
CA ARG A 143 21.10 2.26 0.93
C ARG A 143 20.43 1.18 0.11
N ILE A 144 19.11 1.06 0.18
CA ILE A 144 18.37 -0.02 -0.50
C ILE A 144 18.59 -0.03 -2.01
N VAL A 145 18.75 1.15 -2.64
CA VAL A 145 18.96 1.27 -4.10
C VAL A 145 20.26 0.62 -4.60
N HIS A 146 21.18 0.26 -3.70
CA HIS A 146 22.44 -0.41 -4.02
C HIS A 146 22.43 -1.93 -3.73
N VAL A 147 21.39 -2.44 -3.06
CA VAL A 147 21.30 -3.86 -2.67
C VAL A 147 21.20 -4.75 -3.90
N SER A 148 22.10 -5.72 -4.01
CA SER A 148 22.19 -6.67 -5.13
C SER A 148 22.14 -8.14 -4.70
N THR A 149 22.22 -8.42 -3.40
CA THR A 149 22.13 -9.78 -2.84
C THR A 149 21.32 -9.78 -1.55
N ARG A 150 20.83 -10.96 -1.14
CA ARG A 150 20.11 -11.16 0.11
C ARG A 150 20.95 -10.85 1.35
N ALA A 151 22.25 -11.18 1.28
CA ALA A 151 23.22 -10.88 2.32
C ALA A 151 23.43 -9.36 2.48
N GLN A 152 23.55 -8.62 1.37
CA GLN A 152 23.63 -7.15 1.41
C GLN A 152 22.36 -6.53 1.98
N PHE A 153 21.19 -7.09 1.67
CA PHE A 153 19.94 -6.64 2.24
C PHE A 153 19.93 -6.79 3.78
N ASN A 154 20.33 -7.96 4.30
CA ASN A 154 20.45 -8.19 5.75
C ASN A 154 21.41 -7.20 6.42
N ALA A 155 22.61 -7.05 5.89
CA ALA A 155 23.61 -6.13 6.45
C ALA A 155 23.07 -4.68 6.49
N MET A 156 22.38 -4.25 5.42
CA MET A 156 21.74 -2.93 5.38
C MET A 156 20.65 -2.78 6.44
N LEU A 157 19.85 -3.82 6.72
CA LEU A 157 18.85 -3.80 7.78
C LEU A 157 19.50 -3.65 9.16
N ASP A 158 20.60 -4.36 9.43
CA ASP A 158 21.33 -4.25 10.70
C ASP A 158 21.89 -2.84 10.90
N GLU A 159 22.49 -2.25 9.86
CA GLU A 159 22.93 -0.86 9.88
C GLU A 159 21.76 0.11 10.10
N TYR A 160 20.61 -0.14 9.45
CA TYR A 160 19.42 0.68 9.63
C TYR A 160 18.88 0.60 11.06
N ARG A 161 18.92 -0.56 11.72
CA ARG A 161 18.52 -0.71 13.13
C ARG A 161 19.38 0.14 14.05
N GLN A 162 20.70 0.09 13.85
CA GLN A 162 21.64 0.91 14.62
C GLN A 162 21.37 2.39 14.41
N TRP A 163 21.23 2.83 13.15
CA TRP A 163 20.91 4.22 12.84
C TRP A 163 19.53 4.65 13.37
N ARG A 164 18.53 3.76 13.37
CA ARG A 164 17.16 4.03 13.84
C ARG A 164 17.09 4.21 15.35
N SER A 165 18.01 3.62 16.12
CA SER A 165 18.01 3.64 17.60
C SER A 165 17.93 5.04 18.21
N GLN A 166 18.54 6.04 17.57
CA GLN A 166 18.51 7.44 18.04
C GLN A 166 17.11 8.06 18.08
N PHE A 167 16.15 7.51 17.31
CA PHE A 167 14.77 7.97 17.25
C PHE A 167 13.84 7.23 18.21
N LEU A 168 14.38 6.28 18.99
CA LEU A 168 13.61 5.45 19.91
C LEU A 168 13.68 5.99 21.34
N ASP A 169 12.61 5.75 22.10
CA ASP A 169 12.58 5.95 23.54
C ASP A 169 13.21 4.75 24.30
N SER A 170 13.22 4.81 25.63
CA SER A 170 13.78 3.75 26.48
C SER A 170 13.02 2.42 26.39
N ALA A 171 11.79 2.43 25.87
CA ALA A 171 10.99 1.23 25.62
C ALA A 171 11.13 0.69 24.19
N GLY A 172 11.98 1.31 23.35
CA GLY A 172 12.21 0.90 21.97
C GLY A 172 11.16 1.38 20.96
N ASN A 173 10.22 2.24 21.39
CA ASN A 173 9.20 2.82 20.52
C ASN A 173 9.72 4.10 19.86
N LEU A 174 9.20 4.44 18.67
CA LEU A 174 9.50 5.74 18.08
C LEU A 174 8.99 6.87 18.97
N LYS A 175 9.87 7.83 19.26
CA LYS A 175 9.47 9.06 19.95
C LYS A 175 8.34 9.73 19.16
N PRO A 176 7.36 10.37 19.83
CA PRO A 176 6.14 10.87 19.19
C PRO A 176 6.36 11.71 17.91
N GLN A 177 7.36 12.58 17.89
CA GLN A 177 7.69 13.43 16.74
C GLN A 177 8.20 12.67 15.50
N TYR A 178 8.63 11.42 15.66
CA TYR A 178 9.14 10.57 14.58
C TYR A 178 8.14 9.50 14.14
N GLN A 179 6.96 9.44 14.76
CA GLN A 179 5.92 8.49 14.38
C GLN A 179 5.33 8.89 13.02
N PRO A 180 5.12 7.92 12.11
CA PRO A 180 4.50 8.20 10.82
C PRO A 180 3.06 8.66 11.03
N LYS A 181 2.60 9.64 10.23
CA LYS A 181 1.20 10.06 10.23
C LYS A 181 0.27 8.86 9.97
N PRO A 182 -0.94 8.85 10.53
CA PRO A 182 -1.95 7.85 10.19
C PRO A 182 -2.19 7.82 8.67
N LEU A 183 -2.42 6.62 8.12
CA LEU A 183 -2.89 6.48 6.75
C LEU A 183 -4.35 6.92 6.71
N VAL A 184 -4.67 7.83 5.79
CA VAL A 184 -6.04 8.34 5.61
C VAL A 184 -6.29 8.41 4.11
N ALA A 185 -7.45 7.89 3.68
CA ALA A 185 -7.85 7.95 2.29
C ALA A 185 -8.22 9.38 1.88
N SER A 186 -7.96 9.76 0.62
CA SER A 186 -8.25 11.12 0.13
C SER A 186 -9.72 11.52 0.32
N PHE A 187 -10.64 10.57 0.16
CA PHE A 187 -12.08 10.78 0.28
C PHE A 187 -12.59 10.81 1.72
N MET A 188 -11.70 10.63 2.70
CA MET A 188 -11.99 10.77 4.13
C MET A 188 -11.36 12.04 4.73
N GLN A 189 -10.77 12.90 3.89
CA GLN A 189 -10.19 14.19 4.30
C GLN A 189 -11.04 15.31 3.70
N PRO A 190 -11.88 16.01 4.49
CA PRO A 190 -12.79 17.03 3.97
C PRO A 190 -12.08 18.20 3.25
N ASP A 191 -10.84 18.53 3.65
CA ASP A 191 -10.13 19.75 3.21
C ASP A 191 -8.70 19.53 2.70
N ALA A 192 -8.29 18.28 2.45
CA ALA A 192 -6.91 18.03 2.06
C ALA A 192 -6.69 18.23 0.56
N VAL A 193 -5.84 19.21 0.22
CA VAL A 193 -5.13 19.22 -1.06
C VAL A 193 -4.30 17.94 -1.10
N ALA A 194 -4.65 16.99 -1.97
CA ALA A 194 -3.88 15.77 -2.15
C ALA A 194 -2.44 16.15 -2.52
N GLU A 195 -1.50 15.94 -1.61
CA GLU A 195 -0.09 16.15 -1.95
C GLU A 195 0.30 15.17 -3.06
N PRO A 196 1.09 15.61 -4.05
CA PRO A 196 1.56 14.72 -5.09
C PRO A 196 2.41 13.60 -4.46
N ASP A 197 1.83 12.41 -4.35
CA ASP A 197 2.56 11.21 -3.94
C ASP A 197 3.56 10.89 -5.06
N GLN A 198 4.86 10.85 -4.72
CA GLN A 198 5.95 10.47 -5.64
C GLN A 198 5.93 8.97 -5.99
N PHE A 199 4.75 8.36 -6.09
CA PHE A 199 4.61 7.02 -6.59
C PHE A 199 4.79 7.04 -8.11
N MET A 200 5.94 6.57 -8.57
CA MET A 200 6.15 6.27 -9.99
C MET A 200 5.62 4.86 -10.26
N PRO A 201 4.55 4.71 -11.07
CA PRO A 201 4.07 3.38 -11.46
C PRO A 201 5.16 2.65 -12.24
N ASP A 202 5.19 1.32 -12.13
CA ASP A 202 6.17 0.53 -12.85
C ASP A 202 5.85 0.57 -14.36
N THR A 203 6.69 1.24 -15.14
CA THR A 203 6.61 1.26 -16.61
C THR A 203 7.32 0.04 -17.22
N GLY A 204 7.30 -1.10 -16.52
CA GLY A 204 7.90 -2.34 -16.99
C GLY A 204 7.36 -2.69 -18.38
N PRO A 205 8.15 -3.38 -19.22
CA PRO A 205 7.73 -3.71 -20.57
C PRO A 205 6.41 -4.49 -20.53
N VAL A 206 5.38 -3.93 -21.18
CA VAL A 206 4.03 -4.51 -21.24
C VAL A 206 4.04 -5.88 -21.93
N GLU A 207 5.10 -6.17 -22.68
CA GLU A 207 5.31 -7.38 -23.47
C GLU A 207 5.59 -8.64 -22.62
N PHE A 208 5.92 -8.49 -21.33
CA PHE A 208 6.26 -9.62 -20.44
C PHE A 208 5.29 -9.83 -19.28
N TRP A 209 4.09 -9.24 -19.34
CA TRP A 209 3.00 -9.47 -18.37
C TRP A 209 2.00 -10.51 -18.87
#